data_AF-A0A316YQ80-F1
#
_entry.id   AF-A0A316YQ80-F1
#
_cell.length_a   1.000
_cell.length_b   1.000
_cell.length_c   1.000
_cell.angle_alpha   90.00
_cell.angle_beta   90.00
_cell.angle_gamma   90.00
#
_symmetry.space_group_name_H-M   'P 1'
#
loop_
_entity.id
_entity.type
_entity.pdbx_description
1 polymer ?
#
loop_
_entity_poly.entity_id
_entity_poly.type
_entity_poly.pdbx_seq_one_letter_code
_entity_poly.pdbx_strand_id
1 'polypeptide(L)'
;MSKETETKEKSRPVLRRNPPIWSVTRQELCETLPYYRTYHSGCYFTSAPRPAWFDAHKPTAQGAPSSAPEGSTSTATVALHRDITPYAYLLGGFGAPRDLWHAEGRVVISHGGGKSGRPDSSSGTEVEGDGREEKSSVPCGKRRKRNGKPQARLKLLSDQSSSDARVAALLSSMRDKAPVVLIMGKDYPLAHFRLREDISFAVLAWYYITDGWGERADGEGEEDDQGEAAVRWKFRFEVRLM
;
A
#
# COMPACT_ATOMS: atom_id res chain seq x y z
N MET A 1 -16.05 18.92 7.14
CA MET A 1 -14.66 19.08 6.70
C MET A 1 -14.65 19.70 5.31
N SER A 2 -14.95 21.00 5.28
CA SER A 2 -15.73 21.61 4.22
C SER A 2 -14.96 22.84 3.71
N LYS A 3 -14.74 22.94 2.39
CA LYS A 3 -14.06 24.03 1.67
C LYS A 3 -12.53 24.13 1.78
N GLU A 4 -11.92 23.90 2.95
CA GLU A 4 -10.49 24.21 3.18
C GLU A 4 -9.49 23.23 2.51
N THR A 5 -9.84 21.94 2.44
CA THR A 5 -9.03 20.92 1.75
C THR A 5 -9.13 21.03 0.23
N GLU A 6 -10.30 21.41 -0.29
CA GLU A 6 -10.54 21.61 -1.73
C GLU A 6 -9.81 22.85 -2.27
N THR A 7 -9.69 23.90 -1.46
CA THR A 7 -8.87 25.08 -1.78
C THR A 7 -7.37 24.74 -1.81
N LYS A 8 -6.91 23.90 -0.88
CA LYS A 8 -5.51 23.46 -0.83
C LYS A 8 -5.15 22.58 -2.03
N GLU A 9 -6.06 21.69 -2.45
CA GLU A 9 -5.86 20.82 -3.60
C GLU A 9 -5.67 21.59 -4.91
N LYS A 10 -6.49 22.62 -5.16
CA LYS A 10 -6.40 23.48 -6.37
C LYS A 10 -5.17 24.38 -6.37
N SER A 11 -4.62 24.70 -5.18
CA SER A 11 -3.42 25.54 -5.04
C SER A 11 -2.11 24.82 -5.36
N ARG A 12 -2.10 23.48 -5.36
CA ARG A 12 -0.88 22.71 -5.64
C ARG A 12 -0.44 22.86 -7.11
N PRO A 13 0.86 23.05 -7.38
CA PRO A 13 1.38 23.08 -8.75
C PRO A 13 1.09 21.74 -9.45
N VAL A 14 0.74 21.84 -10.73
CA VAL A 14 0.62 20.66 -11.59
C VAL A 14 2.02 20.16 -11.91
N LEU A 15 2.21 18.84 -11.88
CA LEU A 15 3.46 18.22 -12.32
C LEU A 15 3.75 18.61 -13.78
N ARG A 16 4.85 19.32 -14.01
CA ARG A 16 5.17 19.93 -15.31
C ARG A 16 5.46 18.93 -16.43
N ARG A 17 6.06 17.79 -16.08
CA ARG A 17 6.39 16.71 -17.02
C ARG A 17 5.54 15.50 -16.69
N ASN A 18 5.16 14.76 -17.73
CA ASN A 18 4.51 13.48 -17.51
C ASN A 18 5.49 12.55 -16.79
N PRO A 19 5.03 11.81 -15.77
CA PRO A 19 5.84 10.76 -15.19
C PRO A 19 6.16 9.70 -16.27
N PRO A 20 7.26 8.95 -16.15
CA PRO A 20 7.64 7.97 -17.17
C PRO A 20 6.57 6.91 -17.42
N ILE A 21 5.82 6.53 -16.39
CA ILE A 21 4.71 5.57 -16.47
C ILE A 21 3.50 6.17 -15.74
N TRP A 22 2.37 6.22 -16.44
CA TRP A 22 1.09 6.69 -15.92
C TRP A 22 -0.08 5.98 -16.59
N SER A 23 -1.27 6.10 -16.00
CA SER A 23 -2.51 5.62 -16.59
C SER A 23 -3.70 6.54 -16.29
N VAL A 24 -4.74 6.43 -17.12
CA VAL A 24 -6.01 7.13 -16.92
C VAL A 24 -6.91 6.32 -15.99
N THR A 25 -6.80 4.99 -16.06
CA THR A 25 -7.61 4.10 -15.23
C THR A 25 -6.74 3.14 -14.42
N ARG A 26 -7.29 2.67 -13.30
CA ARG A 26 -6.63 1.63 -12.51
C ARG A 26 -6.60 0.29 -13.27
N GLN A 27 -7.59 0.05 -14.13
CA GLN A 27 -7.65 -1.14 -14.96
C GLN A 27 -6.45 -1.20 -15.92
N GLU A 28 -6.17 -0.12 -16.66
CA GLU A 28 -4.98 -0.01 -17.50
C GLU A 28 -3.70 -0.30 -16.72
N LEU A 29 -3.57 0.29 -15.52
CA LEU A 29 -2.42 0.06 -14.65
C LEU A 29 -2.27 -1.43 -14.30
N CYS A 30 -3.37 -2.07 -13.88
CA CYS A 30 -3.42 -3.47 -13.49
C CYS A 30 -3.20 -4.44 -14.65
N GLU A 31 -3.54 -4.06 -15.88
CA GLU A 31 -3.38 -4.91 -17.07
C GLU A 31 -2.00 -4.75 -17.72
N THR A 32 -1.37 -3.58 -17.55
CA THR A 32 -0.08 -3.27 -18.17
C THR A 32 1.13 -3.62 -17.28
N LEU A 33 1.03 -3.43 -15.96
CA LEU A 33 2.20 -3.57 -15.08
C LEU A 33 2.31 -4.98 -14.48
N PRO A 34 3.44 -5.68 -14.63
CA PRO A 34 3.62 -7.01 -14.04
C PRO A 34 3.66 -6.96 -12.50
N TYR A 35 4.03 -5.81 -11.93
CA TYR A 35 4.24 -5.61 -10.51
C TYR A 35 3.06 -4.96 -9.78
N TYR A 36 1.91 -4.76 -10.43
CA TYR A 36 0.69 -4.27 -9.77
C TYR A 36 -0.55 -4.87 -10.43
N ARG A 37 -1.15 -5.90 -9.83
CA ARG A 37 -2.32 -6.61 -10.40
C ARG A 37 -3.54 -6.60 -9.47
N THR A 38 -3.71 -5.55 -8.66
CA THR A 38 -4.84 -5.46 -7.72
C THR A 38 -5.77 -4.29 -8.04
N TYR A 39 -7.03 -4.60 -8.34
CA TYR A 39 -8.04 -3.60 -8.73
C TYR A 39 -8.64 -2.84 -7.54
N HIS A 40 -8.55 -3.39 -6.33
CA HIS A 40 -9.19 -2.83 -5.14
C HIS A 40 -8.23 -2.63 -3.96
N SER A 41 -7.08 -3.31 -3.91
CA SER A 41 -6.12 -3.15 -2.81
C SER A 41 -5.15 -1.99 -3.05
N GLY A 42 -4.62 -1.42 -1.97
CA GLY A 42 -3.50 -0.48 -2.02
C GLY A 42 -2.16 -1.18 -2.23
N CYS A 43 -2.01 -2.41 -1.76
CA CYS A 43 -0.75 -3.16 -1.83
C CYS A 43 -0.92 -4.40 -2.71
N TYR A 44 0.02 -4.62 -3.63
CA TYR A 44 0.14 -5.86 -4.40
C TYR A 44 1.35 -6.66 -3.92
N PHE A 45 1.10 -7.88 -3.47
CA PHE A 45 2.10 -8.82 -2.98
C PHE A 45 1.73 -10.23 -3.43
N THR A 46 2.73 -11.11 -3.55
CA THR A 46 2.50 -12.53 -3.83
C THR A 46 3.09 -13.38 -2.72
N SER A 47 2.40 -14.47 -2.38
CA SER A 47 2.96 -15.57 -1.59
C SER A 47 3.80 -16.55 -2.44
N ALA A 48 3.88 -16.32 -3.76
CA ALA A 48 4.67 -17.11 -4.67
C ALA A 48 6.17 -16.84 -4.49
N PRO A 49 7.04 -17.84 -4.74
CA PRO A 49 8.48 -17.65 -4.74
C PRO A 49 8.86 -16.50 -5.67
N ARG A 50 9.84 -15.68 -5.23
CA ARG A 50 10.29 -14.50 -5.99
C ARG A 50 10.69 -14.92 -7.41
N PRO A 51 10.25 -14.19 -8.46
CA PRO A 51 10.72 -14.41 -9.81
C PRO A 51 12.25 -14.28 -9.87
N ALA A 52 12.91 -15.14 -10.63
CA ALA A 52 14.38 -15.20 -10.71
C ALA A 52 15.07 -13.87 -11.07
N TRP A 53 14.37 -12.95 -11.75
CA TRP A 53 14.91 -11.63 -12.09
C TRP A 53 15.01 -10.68 -10.89
N PHE A 54 14.27 -10.93 -9.80
CA PHE A 54 14.24 -10.04 -8.64
C PHE A 54 15.54 -10.11 -7.82
N ASP A 55 16.17 -11.28 -7.74
CA ASP A 55 17.45 -11.46 -7.03
C ASP A 55 18.67 -11.07 -7.89
N ALA A 56 18.48 -10.83 -9.19
CA ALA A 56 19.57 -10.50 -10.13
C ALA A 56 20.24 -9.14 -9.87
N HIS A 57 19.66 -8.28 -9.02
CA HIS A 57 20.22 -6.98 -8.64
C HIS A 57 20.91 -6.97 -7.27
N LYS A 58 21.05 -8.13 -6.61
CA LYS A 58 21.86 -8.19 -5.39
C LYS A 58 23.34 -8.12 -5.79
N PRO A 59 24.14 -7.14 -5.32
CA PRO A 59 25.58 -7.20 -5.50
C PRO A 59 26.06 -8.51 -4.87
N THR A 60 26.62 -9.37 -5.71
CA THR A 60 27.06 -10.71 -5.35
C THR A 60 28.19 -10.55 -4.35
N ALA A 61 27.91 -10.78 -3.07
CA ALA A 61 28.96 -11.03 -2.10
C ALA A 61 29.57 -12.38 -2.46
N GLN A 62 30.68 -12.34 -3.19
CA GLN A 62 31.48 -13.52 -3.50
C GLN A 62 32.03 -14.12 -2.21
N GLY A 63 31.73 -15.39 -1.97
CA GLY A 63 32.49 -16.26 -1.06
C GLY A 63 31.72 -16.81 0.13
N ALA A 64 31.09 -17.97 -0.04
CA ALA A 64 30.99 -18.98 1.02
C ALA A 64 30.82 -20.38 0.40
N PRO A 65 31.63 -21.38 0.80
CA PRO A 65 31.61 -22.70 0.21
C PRO A 65 30.49 -23.60 0.75
N SER A 66 30.07 -24.51 -0.12
CA SER A 66 29.21 -25.66 0.13
C SER A 66 29.79 -26.59 1.20
N SER A 67 28.99 -26.88 2.23
CA SER A 67 29.05 -28.16 2.97
C SER A 67 27.77 -28.37 3.77
N ALA A 68 26.96 -29.33 3.35
CA ALA A 68 25.85 -29.88 4.13
C ALA A 68 26.37 -30.67 5.35
N PRO A 69 25.54 -30.83 6.38
CA PRO A 69 25.39 -32.16 6.95
C PRO A 69 23.93 -32.57 7.13
N GLU A 70 23.68 -33.85 6.86
CA GLU A 70 22.47 -34.58 7.19
C GLU A 70 22.37 -34.79 8.71
N GLY A 71 21.15 -34.66 9.24
CA GLY A 71 20.89 -34.94 10.65
C GLY A 71 19.43 -34.63 11.01
N SER A 72 18.62 -35.67 11.14
CA SER A 72 17.21 -35.60 11.56
C SER A 72 17.09 -35.08 12.99
N THR A 73 16.23 -34.09 13.25
CA THR A 73 15.55 -33.99 14.56
C THR A 73 14.36 -33.03 14.49
N SER A 74 13.22 -33.51 15.04
CA SER A 74 12.12 -32.72 15.62
C SER A 74 11.38 -31.72 14.71
N THR A 75 10.25 -32.18 14.15
CA THR A 75 9.16 -31.34 13.63
C THR A 75 8.52 -30.52 14.75
N ALA A 76 9.16 -29.43 15.15
CA ALA A 76 8.43 -28.24 15.53
C ALA A 76 8.00 -27.60 14.21
N THR A 77 6.70 -27.47 13.96
CA THR A 77 6.17 -26.69 12.83
C THR A 77 6.54 -25.23 13.07
N VAL A 78 7.79 -24.88 12.81
CA VAL A 78 8.21 -23.50 12.59
C VAL A 78 7.32 -23.07 11.44
N ALA A 79 6.33 -22.22 11.72
CA ALA A 79 5.53 -21.61 10.69
C ALA A 79 6.50 -20.94 9.74
N LEU A 80 6.79 -21.60 8.61
CA LEU A 80 7.62 -21.06 7.56
C LEU A 80 6.91 -19.76 7.20
N HIS A 81 7.50 -18.62 7.57
CA HIS A 81 6.94 -17.33 7.25
C HIS A 81 6.80 -17.36 5.72
N ARG A 82 5.56 -17.47 5.21
CA ARG A 82 5.34 -17.45 3.78
C ARG A 82 6.04 -16.19 3.30
N ASP A 83 7.02 -16.32 2.40
CA ASP A 83 7.81 -15.19 1.90
C ASP A 83 6.92 -14.33 1.01
N ILE A 84 6.04 -13.57 1.66
CA ILE A 84 5.14 -12.64 1.00
C ILE A 84 6.00 -11.44 0.61
N THR A 85 6.16 -11.21 -0.69
CA THR A 85 6.95 -10.10 -1.21
C THR A 85 6.02 -9.07 -1.85
N PRO A 86 5.99 -7.81 -1.36
CA PRO A 86 5.26 -6.73 -1.99
C PRO A 86 6.04 -6.20 -3.19
N TYR A 87 5.35 -6.00 -4.31
CA TYR A 87 5.94 -5.43 -5.52
C TYR A 87 5.59 -3.96 -5.70
N ALA A 88 4.36 -3.58 -5.34
CA ALA A 88 3.92 -2.21 -5.49
C ALA A 88 2.90 -1.80 -4.43
N TYR A 89 2.96 -0.51 -4.11
CA TYR A 89 2.14 0.14 -3.10
C TYR A 89 1.53 1.43 -3.65
N LEU A 90 0.20 1.56 -3.57
CA LEU A 90 -0.55 2.72 -4.04
C LEU A 90 -0.83 3.69 -2.89
N LEU A 91 -0.34 4.91 -3.07
CA LEU A 91 -0.73 6.10 -2.33
C LEU A 91 -2.06 6.63 -2.89
N GLY A 92 -3.18 6.30 -2.25
CA GLY A 92 -4.53 6.74 -2.65
C GLY A 92 -5.11 7.85 -1.77
N GLY A 93 -6.35 8.27 -2.04
CA GLY A 93 -7.00 9.39 -1.35
C GLY A 93 -7.40 9.18 0.11
N PHE A 94 -7.16 8.01 0.68
CA PHE A 94 -7.53 7.66 2.06
C PHE A 94 -6.35 7.76 3.02
N GLY A 95 -5.69 8.92 3.06
CA GLY A 95 -4.59 9.16 3.99
C GLY A 95 -5.00 9.02 5.46
N ALA A 96 -4.14 8.42 6.26
CA ALA A 96 -4.31 8.32 7.71
C ALA A 96 -3.66 9.51 8.42
N PRO A 97 -4.09 9.90 9.64
CA PRO A 97 -3.35 10.83 10.47
C PRO A 97 -1.87 10.43 10.57
N ARG A 98 -0.96 11.40 10.55
CA ARG A 98 0.50 11.21 10.55
C ARG A 98 1.09 10.47 9.34
N ASP A 99 0.30 10.22 8.29
CA ASP A 99 0.91 9.99 6.97
C ASP A 99 1.63 11.28 6.53
N LEU A 100 2.75 11.13 5.82
CA LEU A 100 3.64 12.23 5.50
C LEU A 100 4.18 12.12 4.07
N TRP A 101 4.26 13.26 3.40
CA TRP A 101 5.04 13.45 2.20
C TRP A 101 6.20 14.39 2.51
N HIS A 102 7.45 13.97 2.32
CA HIS A 102 8.61 14.74 2.71
C HIS A 102 9.76 14.63 1.70
N ALA A 103 10.71 15.57 1.77
CA ALA A 103 11.87 15.64 0.87
C ALA A 103 11.49 15.47 -0.61
N GLU A 104 10.46 16.20 -1.05
CA GLU A 104 9.92 16.14 -2.42
C GLU A 104 9.44 14.75 -2.87
N GLY A 105 9.01 13.91 -1.91
CA GLY A 105 8.57 12.55 -2.16
C GLY A 105 9.68 11.52 -2.01
N ARG A 106 10.93 11.91 -1.74
CA ARG A 106 12.01 10.94 -1.45
C ARG A 106 11.76 10.18 -0.16
N VAL A 107 11.00 10.77 0.76
CA VAL A 107 10.56 10.13 2.01
C VAL A 107 9.04 10.21 2.08
N VAL A 108 8.38 9.07 2.21
CA VAL A 108 6.93 8.98 2.36
C VAL A 108 6.61 8.11 3.57
N ILE A 109 5.72 8.56 4.44
CA ILE A 109 5.14 7.75 5.52
C ILE A 109 3.71 7.44 5.13
N SER A 110 3.36 6.16 5.06
CA SER A 110 2.00 5.70 4.75
C SER A 110 1.60 4.55 5.66
N HIS A 111 0.30 4.48 5.97
CA HIS A 111 -0.28 3.40 6.77
C HIS A 111 -0.31 2.05 6.03
N GLY A 112 -0.35 0.92 6.74
CA GLY A 112 -0.29 -0.43 6.14
C GLY A 112 -1.53 -0.86 5.33
N GLY A 113 -2.63 -0.11 5.43
CA GLY A 113 -3.92 -0.40 4.78
C GLY A 113 -4.69 -1.59 5.39
N GLY A 114 -5.97 -1.73 5.04
CA GLY A 114 -6.84 -2.78 5.59
C GLY A 114 -7.53 -2.39 6.90
N LYS A 115 -8.48 -3.22 7.36
CA LYS A 115 -9.26 -3.03 8.60
C LYS A 115 -9.95 -1.66 8.73
N SER A 116 -10.12 -0.94 7.61
CA SER A 116 -10.74 0.37 7.57
C SER A 116 -12.13 0.26 6.94
N GLY A 117 -13.12 0.91 7.54
CA GLY A 117 -14.50 0.84 7.08
C GLY A 117 -15.31 2.05 7.52
N ARG A 118 -16.61 2.02 7.23
CA ARG A 118 -17.54 3.03 7.74
C ARG A 118 -18.05 2.56 9.11
N PRO A 119 -18.18 3.47 10.10
CA PRO A 119 -18.62 3.09 11.44
C PRO A 119 -19.99 2.39 11.46
N ASP A 120 -20.85 2.63 10.46
CA ASP A 120 -22.22 2.09 10.41
C ASP A 120 -22.34 0.74 9.69
N SER A 121 -21.23 0.16 9.20
CA SER A 121 -21.25 -1.20 8.63
C SER A 121 -20.98 -2.23 9.72
N SER A 122 -22.04 -2.68 10.38
CA SER A 122 -22.00 -3.85 11.25
C SER A 122 -21.35 -5.05 10.53
N SER A 123 -20.25 -5.55 11.10
CA SER A 123 -19.68 -6.89 10.93
C SER A 123 -19.89 -7.56 9.56
N GLY A 124 -18.94 -7.36 8.65
CA GLY A 124 -18.77 -8.21 7.47
C GLY A 124 -17.53 -9.07 7.66
N THR A 125 -17.73 -10.37 7.89
CA THR A 125 -16.71 -11.42 7.84
C THR A 125 -15.76 -11.20 6.67
N GLU A 126 -14.46 -11.08 6.94
CA GLU A 126 -13.43 -11.16 5.92
C GLU A 126 -13.51 -12.56 5.30
N VAL A 127 -14.04 -12.67 4.08
CA VAL A 127 -13.76 -13.84 3.25
C VAL A 127 -12.30 -13.68 2.83
N GLU A 128 -11.41 -14.48 3.42
CA GLU A 128 -10.07 -14.70 2.89
C GLU A 128 -10.21 -15.23 1.46
N GLY A 129 -10.05 -14.34 0.48
CA GLY A 129 -9.98 -14.70 -0.92
C GLY A 129 -8.64 -15.38 -1.20
N ASP A 130 -8.63 -16.70 -1.10
CA ASP A 130 -7.64 -17.55 -1.76
C ASP A 130 -7.60 -17.21 -3.25
N GLY A 131 -6.41 -17.20 -3.83
CA GLY A 131 -6.12 -16.69 -5.17
C GLY A 131 -6.64 -17.57 -6.30
N ARG A 132 -7.96 -17.78 -6.39
CA ARG A 132 -8.60 -18.47 -7.51
C ARG A 132 -9.83 -17.70 -7.99
N GLU A 133 -9.77 -17.28 -9.26
CA GLU A 133 -10.81 -16.53 -9.97
C GLU A 133 -12.19 -17.20 -9.87
N GLU A 134 -13.17 -16.46 -9.36
CA GLU A 134 -14.57 -16.68 -9.71
C GLU A 134 -15.00 -15.64 -10.74
N LYS A 135 -15.41 -16.12 -11.93
CA LYS A 135 -15.97 -15.31 -13.01
C LYS A 135 -17.35 -14.80 -12.62
N SER A 136 -17.42 -13.70 -11.86
CA SER A 136 -18.65 -12.93 -11.75
C SER A 136 -18.62 -11.78 -12.77
N SER A 137 -19.28 -12.00 -13.90
CA SER A 137 -19.56 -10.99 -14.90
C SER A 137 -20.46 -9.90 -14.32
N VAL A 138 -19.88 -8.80 -13.87
CA VAL A 138 -20.62 -7.55 -13.59
C VAL A 138 -20.30 -6.57 -14.71
N PRO A 139 -21.30 -6.05 -15.45
CA PRO A 139 -21.04 -5.14 -16.56
C PRO A 139 -20.49 -3.82 -16.05
N CYS A 140 -19.30 -3.45 -16.52
CA CYS A 140 -18.78 -2.10 -16.45
C CYS A 140 -19.69 -1.18 -17.30
N GLY A 141 -20.50 -0.34 -16.65
CA GLY A 141 -21.41 0.54 -17.36
C GLY A 141 -22.15 1.54 -16.47
N LYS A 142 -21.92 2.83 -16.77
CA LYS A 142 -22.60 4.05 -16.27
C LYS A 142 -22.08 4.63 -14.95
N ARG A 143 -21.18 5.61 -15.07
CA ARG A 143 -20.93 6.69 -14.09
C ARG A 143 -22.27 7.27 -13.62
N ARG A 144 -22.75 6.87 -12.43
CA ARG A 144 -23.78 7.62 -11.72
C ARG A 144 -23.13 8.92 -11.24
N LYS A 145 -23.67 10.08 -11.66
CA LYS A 145 -23.42 11.38 -11.02
C LYS A 145 -23.76 11.21 -9.53
N ARG A 146 -22.75 11.05 -8.69
CA ARG A 146 -22.92 11.07 -7.23
C ARG A 146 -23.12 12.53 -6.84
N ASN A 147 -24.34 12.87 -6.46
CA ASN A 147 -24.62 14.11 -5.74
C ASN A 147 -23.63 14.25 -4.59
N GLY A 148 -22.99 15.43 -4.49
CA GLY A 148 -21.82 15.70 -3.66
C GLY A 148 -22.10 15.68 -2.16
N LYS A 149 -22.34 14.49 -1.60
CA LYS A 149 -22.14 14.26 -0.17
C LYS A 149 -20.65 14.01 0.08
N PRO A 150 -20.01 14.68 1.05
CA PRO A 150 -18.62 14.42 1.41
C PRO A 150 -18.48 12.93 1.73
N GLN A 151 -17.46 12.27 1.15
CA GLN A 151 -17.17 10.89 1.48
C GLN A 151 -16.85 10.82 2.97
N ALA A 152 -17.62 10.03 3.73
CA ALA A 152 -17.29 9.74 5.13
C ALA A 152 -15.87 9.20 5.22
N ARG A 153 -15.05 9.75 6.13
CA ARG A 153 -13.70 9.25 6.40
C ARG A 153 -13.81 7.79 6.83
N LEU A 154 -13.01 6.93 6.20
CA LEU A 154 -12.87 5.55 6.65
C LEU A 154 -12.14 5.59 7.99
N LYS A 155 -12.74 4.99 9.02
CA LYS A 155 -12.11 4.80 10.33
C LYS A 155 -11.51 3.41 10.41
N LEU A 156 -10.48 3.26 11.23
CA LEU A 156 -9.97 1.92 11.55
C LEU A 156 -11.01 1.21 12.44
N LEU A 157 -11.47 0.04 12.01
CA LEU A 157 -12.48 -0.74 12.74
C LEU A 157 -11.86 -1.75 13.71
N SER A 158 -10.60 -2.13 13.50
CA SER A 158 -9.89 -3.10 14.35
C SER A 158 -8.37 -2.94 14.27
N ASP A 159 -7.68 -3.46 15.29
CA ASP A 159 -6.22 -3.44 15.39
C ASP A 159 -5.55 -4.15 14.22
N GLN A 160 -4.58 -3.48 13.62
CA GLN A 160 -3.66 -4.09 12.67
C GLN A 160 -2.52 -4.80 13.41
N SER A 161 -2.20 -6.00 12.94
CA SER A 161 -1.15 -6.86 13.49
C SER A 161 -0.07 -7.10 12.45
N SER A 162 1.15 -7.40 12.91
CA SER A 162 2.26 -7.84 12.04
C SER A 162 1.94 -9.11 11.25
N SER A 163 0.97 -9.90 11.69
CA SER A 163 0.49 -11.11 11.02
C SER A 163 -0.50 -10.83 9.88
N ASP A 164 -1.04 -9.61 9.77
CA ASP A 164 -1.96 -9.27 8.68
C ASP A 164 -1.21 -9.33 7.35
N ALA A 165 -1.77 -9.99 6.33
CA ALA A 165 -1.06 -10.29 5.08
C ALA A 165 -0.36 -9.08 4.44
N ARG A 166 -0.99 -7.89 4.47
CA ARG A 166 -0.41 -6.64 3.95
C ARG A 166 0.74 -6.13 4.81
N VAL A 167 0.56 -6.12 6.13
CA VAL A 167 1.57 -5.66 7.09
C VAL A 167 2.77 -6.61 7.05
N ALA A 168 2.52 -7.92 7.07
CA ALA A 168 3.53 -8.95 6.92
C ALA A 168 4.33 -8.81 5.61
N ALA A 169 3.66 -8.53 4.48
CA ALA A 169 4.34 -8.27 3.21
C ALA A 169 5.30 -7.08 3.30
N LEU A 170 4.83 -5.94 3.82
CA LEU A 170 5.65 -4.74 3.95
C LEU A 170 6.82 -4.95 4.93
N LEU A 171 6.60 -5.67 6.04
CA LEU A 171 7.65 -6.05 6.98
C LEU A 171 8.68 -6.99 6.34
N SER A 172 8.26 -7.94 5.51
CA SER A 172 9.13 -8.83 4.74
C SER A 172 10.04 -8.02 3.78
N SER A 173 9.49 -7.05 3.05
CA SER A 173 10.28 -6.16 2.20
C SER A 173 11.27 -5.30 2.99
N MET A 174 10.89 -4.81 4.16
CA MET A 174 11.79 -4.08 5.06
C MET A 174 12.95 -4.96 5.53
N ARG A 175 12.66 -6.17 6.02
CA ARG A 175 13.64 -7.15 6.50
C ARG A 175 14.65 -7.51 5.41
N ASP A 176 14.13 -7.80 4.21
CA ASP A 176 14.94 -8.32 3.11
C ASP A 176 15.54 -7.21 2.24
N LYS A 177 15.27 -5.94 2.58
CA LYS A 177 15.65 -4.76 1.81
C LYS A 177 15.22 -4.91 0.34
N ALA A 178 14.03 -5.47 0.12
CA ALA A 178 13.45 -5.61 -1.21
C ALA A 178 12.77 -4.30 -1.60
N PRO A 179 13.06 -3.72 -2.78
CA PRO A 179 12.46 -2.47 -3.18
C PRO A 179 10.98 -2.66 -3.58
N VAL A 180 10.14 -1.66 -3.28
CA VAL A 180 8.71 -1.60 -3.61
C VAL A 180 8.46 -0.43 -4.52
N VAL A 181 7.70 -0.63 -5.59
CA VAL A 181 7.29 0.46 -6.48
C VAL A 181 6.17 1.27 -5.83
N LEU A 182 6.38 2.58 -5.67
CA LEU A 182 5.30 3.47 -5.22
C LEU A 182 4.54 4.03 -6.42
N ILE A 183 3.22 3.94 -6.32
CA ILE A 183 2.28 4.48 -7.29
C ILE A 183 1.47 5.57 -6.57
N MET A 184 1.33 6.73 -7.19
CA MET A 184 0.49 7.82 -6.68
C MET A 184 -0.83 7.86 -7.44
N GLY A 185 -1.94 7.86 -6.71
CA GLY A 185 -3.25 8.23 -7.22
C GLY A 185 -3.44 9.75 -7.28
N LYS A 186 -4.23 10.24 -8.25
CA LYS A 186 -4.56 11.66 -8.42
C LYS A 186 -5.18 12.28 -7.17
N ASP A 187 -5.90 11.48 -6.40
CA ASP A 187 -6.58 11.84 -5.16
C ASP A 187 -5.65 11.86 -3.94
N TYR A 188 -4.35 11.57 -4.08
CA TYR A 188 -3.42 11.58 -2.96
C TYR A 188 -3.23 13.00 -2.38
N PRO A 189 -3.59 13.23 -1.11
CA PRO A 189 -3.73 14.59 -0.59
C PRO A 189 -2.42 15.21 -0.10
N LEU A 190 -1.40 14.40 0.20
CA LEU A 190 -0.20 14.87 0.92
C LEU A 190 0.92 15.36 0.00
N ALA A 191 0.92 14.96 -1.27
CA ALA A 191 1.93 15.42 -2.21
C ALA A 191 1.88 16.94 -2.41
N HIS A 192 3.05 17.56 -2.57
CA HIS A 192 3.18 18.99 -2.82
C HIS A 192 2.75 19.40 -4.24
N PHE A 193 2.56 18.43 -5.14
CA PHE A 193 2.06 18.63 -6.48
C PHE A 193 0.77 17.84 -6.70
N ARG A 194 0.09 18.16 -7.79
CA ARG A 194 -1.02 17.36 -8.32
C ARG A 194 -0.67 16.81 -9.69
N LEU A 195 -1.23 15.65 -10.01
CA LEU A 195 -1.15 15.10 -11.36
C LEU A 195 -1.95 15.98 -12.33
N ARG A 196 -1.63 15.88 -13.62
CA ARG A 196 -2.42 16.51 -14.67
C ARG A 196 -3.85 15.95 -14.70
N GLU A 197 -4.76 16.68 -15.32
CA GLU A 197 -6.18 16.33 -15.31
C GLU A 197 -6.46 14.96 -15.96
N ASP A 198 -5.68 14.62 -16.99
CA ASP A 198 -5.75 13.39 -17.77
C ASP A 198 -5.02 12.19 -17.15
N ILE A 199 -4.38 12.37 -15.99
CA ILE A 199 -3.60 11.32 -15.31
C ILE A 199 -4.27 10.96 -13.99
N SER A 200 -4.67 9.70 -13.83
CA SER A 200 -5.24 9.20 -12.57
C SER A 200 -4.22 8.49 -11.69
N PHE A 201 -3.23 7.83 -12.30
CA PHE A 201 -2.18 7.10 -11.58
C PHE A 201 -0.83 7.38 -12.20
N ALA A 202 0.19 7.57 -11.36
CA ALA A 202 1.56 7.80 -11.75
C ALA A 202 2.50 6.88 -10.97
N VAL A 203 3.37 6.15 -11.67
CA VAL A 203 4.46 5.43 -11.01
C VAL A 203 5.53 6.45 -10.63
N LEU A 204 5.90 6.48 -9.35
CA LEU A 204 6.90 7.43 -8.83
C LEU A 204 8.31 6.90 -9.06
N ALA A 205 8.68 5.85 -8.32
CA ALA A 205 10.00 5.22 -8.35
C ALA A 205 9.98 3.92 -7.53
N TRP A 206 11.15 3.29 -7.43
CA TRP A 206 11.45 2.25 -6.45
C TRP A 206 11.81 2.89 -5.10
N TYR A 207 11.26 2.33 -4.03
CA TYR A 207 11.52 2.76 -2.65
C TYR A 207 11.92 1.56 -1.81
N TYR A 208 12.71 1.81 -0.77
CA TYR A 208 12.95 0.87 0.29
C TYR A 208 12.07 1.20 1.49
N ILE A 209 11.53 0.17 2.13
CA ILE A 209 10.92 0.33 3.45
C ILE A 209 12.07 0.33 4.45
N THR A 210 12.21 1.44 5.17
CA THR A 210 13.32 1.66 6.10
C THR A 210 12.90 1.53 7.55
N ASP A 211 11.61 1.72 7.82
CA ASP A 211 11.03 1.60 9.15
C ASP A 211 9.56 1.18 9.04
N GLY A 212 9.07 0.52 10.09
CA GLY A 212 7.70 0.03 10.22
C GLY A 212 7.31 -0.10 11.69
N TRP A 213 6.26 0.61 12.11
CA TRP A 213 5.81 0.62 13.51
C TRP A 213 4.28 0.60 13.61
N GLY A 214 3.78 0.03 14.70
CA GLY A 214 2.38 0.17 15.10
C GLY A 214 2.21 1.38 16.01
N GLU A 215 1.23 2.21 15.73
CA GLU A 215 0.85 3.33 16.59
C GLU A 215 -0.66 3.33 16.82
N ARG A 216 -1.12 3.88 17.95
CA ARG A 216 -2.56 4.06 18.18
C ARG A 216 -3.11 5.07 17.18
N ALA A 217 -4.26 4.79 16.58
CA ALA A 217 -4.94 5.72 15.70
C ALA A 217 -5.71 6.78 16.52
N ASP A 218 -5.01 7.51 17.38
CA ASP A 218 -5.53 8.68 18.07
C ASP A 218 -5.63 9.90 17.13
N GLY A 219 -6.71 10.68 17.23
CA GLY A 219 -6.92 11.89 16.42
C GLY A 219 -7.89 11.78 15.24
N GLU A 220 -8.71 10.73 15.17
CA GLU A 220 -9.89 10.66 14.28
C GLU A 220 -11.20 11.01 15.04
N GLY A 221 -11.24 12.16 15.73
CA GLY A 221 -12.43 12.64 16.47
C GLY A 221 -13.64 12.93 15.56
N GLU A 222 -14.89 13.02 16.03
CA GLU A 222 -15.36 13.56 17.33
C GLU A 222 -15.19 12.64 18.56
N GLU A 223 -14.96 13.29 19.70
CA GLU A 223 -14.75 12.73 21.04
C GLU A 223 -16.05 12.17 21.62
N ASP A 224 -16.56 11.09 21.04
CA ASP A 224 -17.65 10.34 21.66
C ASP A 224 -17.15 8.94 22.05
N ASP A 225 -17.23 8.70 23.36
CA ASP A 225 -17.18 7.44 24.11
C ASP A 225 -15.95 6.53 23.95
N GLN A 226 -15.07 6.57 24.98
CA GLN A 226 -14.38 5.46 25.65
C GLN A 226 -13.79 4.26 24.86
N GLY A 227 -13.75 4.31 23.54
CA GLY A 227 -13.16 3.29 22.69
C GLY A 227 -11.65 3.43 22.64
N GLU A 228 -10.93 2.37 23.02
CA GLU A 228 -9.49 2.33 22.84
C GLU A 228 -9.14 2.53 21.36
N ALA A 229 -8.26 3.50 21.06
CA ALA A 229 -7.83 3.76 19.71
C ALA A 229 -7.08 2.53 19.14
N ALA A 230 -7.60 2.00 18.03
CA ALA A 230 -7.06 0.82 17.39
C ALA A 230 -5.63 1.06 16.85
N VAL A 231 -4.80 0.03 16.87
CA VAL A 231 -3.42 0.06 16.39
C VAL A 231 -3.40 0.09 14.86
N ARG A 232 -2.76 1.11 14.30
CA ARG A 232 -2.50 1.26 12.86
C ARG A 232 -1.01 1.13 12.60
N TRP A 233 -0.65 0.28 11.65
CA TRP A 233 0.73 0.17 11.17
C TRP A 233 1.07 1.31 10.22
N LYS A 234 2.30 1.79 10.34
CA LYS A 234 2.92 2.82 9.50
C LYS A 234 4.22 2.28 8.93
N PHE A 235 4.57 2.78 7.75
CA PHE A 235 5.80 2.42 7.06
C PHE A 235 6.47 3.65 6.47
N ARG A 236 7.79 3.74 6.63
CA ARG A 236 8.64 4.79 6.04
C ARG A 236 9.28 4.26 4.75
N PHE A 237 8.82 4.79 3.63
CA PHE A 237 9.37 4.54 2.30
C PHE A 237 10.42 5.60 1.97
N GLU A 238 11.60 5.16 1.51
CA GLU A 238 12.70 6.05 1.15
C GLU A 238 13.34 5.64 -0.19
N VAL A 239 13.57 6.61 -1.07
CA VAL A 239 14.37 6.40 -2.28
C VAL A 239 15.85 6.39 -1.88
N ARG A 240 16.55 5.30 -2.18
CA ARG A 240 18.01 5.28 -2.15
C ARG A 240 18.54 5.51 -3.56
N LEU A 241 19.27 6.60 -3.74
CA LEU A 241 20.13 6.75 -4.91
C LEU A 241 21.26 5.73 -4.74
N MET A 242 21.33 4.76 -5.66
CA MET A 242 22.52 3.92 -5.80
C MET A 242 23.65 4.70 -6.46
#